data_AF-A0A6G8PWQ0-F1
#
_entry.id   AF-A0A6G8PWQ0-F1
#
_cell.length_a   1.000
_cell.length_b   1.000
_cell.length_c   1.000
_cell.angle_alpha   90.00
_cell.angle_beta   90.00
_cell.angle_gamma   90.00
#
_symmetry.space_group_name_H-M   'P 1'
#
loop_
_entity.id
_entity.type
_entity.pdbx_description
1 polymer ?
#
loop_
_entity_poly.entity_id
_entity_poly.type
_entity_poly.pdbx_seq_one_letter_code
_entity_poly.pdbx_strand_id
1 'polypeptide(L)'
;MVAGSNPAVPTLLRFFVWRSEWWRLFFGHAVPAHGRHRFLRRHRRVLFRRLRASRLYLRPLRRRLLTHPVQAVARSAIPALDALRIVELSCLILHEDHDPARLARVRDGIRDEAVQRNPVIAAPYGDRYLVLDGAHRVRALTELGLRLALVQIIALPESAESWGHLLPAEGLEDALRALPEVSTSTRRPEACLVEARFRDGRRLYARARGEGLVETVRGLKALGSIYPKGGVVRRIDPEADVDPGEGEALLLYRSFSPRELAEVVDRGEVLPAGITRFPVPERVLNVRYPLALLEDGETGARNAELRSFVGESLEKNRVRYYAEPVVLFE
;
A
#
# COMPACT_ATOMS: atom_id res chain seq x y z
N MET A 1 71.05 -9.52 24.83
CA MET A 1 69.99 -10.45 25.27
C MET A 1 68.68 -9.66 25.22
N VAL A 2 67.81 -9.69 24.21
CA VAL A 2 67.53 -10.61 23.07
C VAL A 2 66.90 -11.95 23.45
N ALA A 3 65.58 -12.03 23.23
CA ALA A 3 64.63 -13.14 22.99
C ALA A 3 63.26 -12.66 23.57
N GLY A 4 62.11 -12.67 22.89
CA GLY A 4 61.48 -13.73 22.07
C GLY A 4 60.46 -14.48 22.94
N SER A 5 59.19 -14.73 22.60
CA SER A 5 58.49 -14.65 21.31
C SER A 5 56.95 -14.58 21.49
N ASN A 6 56.22 -14.20 20.44
CA ASN A 6 54.74 -14.20 20.35
C ASN A 6 54.19 -15.59 19.92
N PRO A 7 52.97 -15.96 20.34
CA PRO A 7 51.99 -16.53 19.40
C PRO A 7 50.58 -15.93 19.61
N ALA A 8 49.85 -15.40 18.62
CA ALA A 8 49.45 -15.86 17.28
C ALA A 8 47.92 -16.09 17.24
N VAL A 9 47.26 -15.42 16.30
CA VAL A 9 45.80 -15.45 16.05
C VAL A 9 45.43 -16.63 15.14
N PRO A 10 44.32 -17.35 15.37
CA PRO A 10 43.71 -18.24 14.38
C PRO A 10 42.59 -17.52 13.62
N THR A 11 42.89 -17.10 12.39
CA THR A 11 41.88 -16.74 11.38
C THR A 11 41.26 -18.00 10.81
N LEU A 12 39.92 -18.11 10.75
CA LEU A 12 39.26 -19.16 9.97
C LEU A 12 38.12 -18.59 9.11
N LEU A 13 38.43 -18.34 7.84
CA LEU A 13 37.42 -18.32 6.79
C LEU A 13 36.82 -19.74 6.67
N ARG A 14 35.50 -19.82 6.59
CA ARG A 14 34.83 -20.95 5.94
C ARG A 14 33.96 -20.46 4.79
N PHE A 15 34.46 -20.66 3.58
CA PHE A 15 33.64 -20.69 2.38
C PHE A 15 32.59 -21.79 2.53
N PHE A 16 31.31 -21.46 2.34
CA PHE A 16 30.27 -22.46 2.13
C PHE A 16 29.84 -22.44 0.67
N VAL A 17 30.33 -23.42 -0.08
CA VAL A 17 29.90 -23.68 -1.46
C VAL A 17 28.62 -24.50 -1.40
N TRP A 18 27.48 -23.90 -1.75
CA TRP A 18 26.23 -24.65 -1.88
C TRP A 18 26.17 -25.29 -3.27
N ARG A 19 26.51 -26.58 -3.35
CA ARG A 19 26.31 -27.40 -4.56
C ARG A 19 24.89 -27.96 -4.60
N SER A 20 24.32 -27.93 -5.80
CA SER A 20 22.95 -28.31 -6.12
C SER A 20 22.75 -29.82 -6.27
N GLU A 21 22.04 -30.47 -5.33
CA GLU A 21 21.50 -31.84 -5.51
C GLU A 21 20.20 -32.08 -4.72
N TRP A 22 19.07 -31.53 -5.17
CA TRP A 22 17.72 -32.01 -4.80
C TRP A 22 16.75 -31.86 -5.99
N TRP A 23 17.03 -32.56 -7.10
CA TRP A 23 16.14 -32.74 -8.24
C TRP A 23 16.17 -34.20 -8.70
N ARG A 24 15.37 -35.06 -8.05
CA ARG A 24 14.96 -36.41 -8.50
C ARG A 24 14.06 -37.05 -7.44
N LEU A 25 12.74 -37.02 -7.67
CA LEU A 25 11.73 -38.00 -7.23
C LEU A 25 10.33 -37.49 -7.60
N PHE A 26 10.01 -37.43 -8.90
CA PHE A 26 8.62 -37.48 -9.44
C PHE A 26 8.60 -37.54 -10.99
N PHE A 27 9.51 -38.32 -11.59
CA PHE A 27 9.39 -38.76 -12.98
C PHE A 27 9.76 -40.24 -13.06
N GLY A 28 8.75 -41.10 -12.92
CA GLY A 28 8.84 -42.53 -13.20
C GLY A 28 8.58 -42.80 -14.69
N HIS A 29 9.50 -43.51 -15.34
CA HIS A 29 9.40 -43.89 -16.75
C HIS A 29 8.28 -44.91 -17.01
N ALA A 30 7.64 -44.87 -18.19
CA ALA A 30 7.95 -45.82 -19.28
C ALA A 30 6.97 -45.68 -20.45
N VAL A 31 7.52 -45.70 -21.68
CA VAL A 31 6.74 -45.87 -22.93
C VAL A 31 7.01 -47.27 -23.46
N PRO A 32 5.98 -48.07 -23.76
CA PRO A 32 6.08 -49.16 -24.72
C PRO A 32 5.48 -48.74 -26.06
N ALA A 33 6.22 -48.98 -27.15
CA ALA A 33 5.72 -48.81 -28.51
C ALA A 33 5.27 -50.17 -29.07
N HIS A 34 4.10 -50.23 -29.73
CA HIS A 34 3.85 -50.85 -31.04
C HIS A 34 2.32 -50.96 -31.32
N GLY A 35 1.89 -50.57 -32.53
CA GLY A 35 0.50 -50.70 -32.98
C GLY A 35 0.23 -49.87 -34.24
N ARG A 36 0.07 -50.51 -35.40
CA ARG A 36 -0.15 -49.85 -36.70
C ARG A 36 -1.64 -49.63 -36.97
N HIS A 37 -2.02 -48.55 -37.67
CA HIS A 37 -3.02 -48.43 -38.77
C HIS A 37 -3.22 -46.92 -39.09
N ARG A 38 -2.63 -46.36 -40.16
CA ARG A 38 -3.05 -46.28 -41.58
C ARG A 38 -4.08 -45.15 -41.92
N PHE A 39 -3.67 -44.26 -42.85
CA PHE A 39 -4.50 -43.41 -43.77
C PHE A 39 -5.23 -42.19 -43.13
N LEU A 40 -5.32 -40.96 -43.70
CA LEU A 40 -4.96 -40.30 -44.99
C LEU A 40 -4.51 -38.81 -44.75
N ARG A 41 -3.48 -38.26 -45.42
CA ARG A 41 -3.53 -37.29 -46.56
C ARG A 41 -4.70 -36.27 -46.50
N ARG A 42 -4.50 -34.95 -46.33
CA ARG A 42 -3.91 -33.87 -47.20
C ARG A 42 -3.61 -32.62 -46.31
N HIS A 43 -2.98 -31.48 -46.67
CA HIS A 43 -2.03 -30.97 -47.70
C HIS A 43 -1.35 -29.69 -47.08
N ARG A 44 -0.09 -29.32 -47.33
CA ARG A 44 0.47 -28.42 -48.38
C ARG A 44 -0.34 -27.11 -48.63
N ARG A 45 0.25 -25.89 -48.71
CA ARG A 45 1.66 -25.42 -48.78
C ARG A 45 1.77 -23.90 -48.50
N VAL A 46 2.79 -23.48 -47.74
CA VAL A 46 3.85 -22.48 -48.08
C VAL A 46 3.52 -21.22 -48.92
N LEU A 47 3.86 -20.01 -48.42
CA LEU A 47 4.75 -19.07 -49.13
C LEU A 47 5.41 -17.98 -48.24
N PHE A 48 6.68 -17.66 -48.53
CA PHE A 48 7.48 -16.56 -47.97
C PHE A 48 7.84 -15.57 -49.10
N ARG A 49 7.84 -14.25 -48.84
CA ARG A 49 8.53 -13.12 -49.54
C ARG A 49 7.79 -11.79 -49.20
N ARG A 50 8.37 -10.59 -49.21
CA ARG A 50 9.68 -10.09 -49.70
C ARG A 50 10.06 -8.78 -48.98
N LEU A 51 11.36 -8.51 -48.81
CA LEU A 51 11.90 -7.18 -48.44
C LEU A 51 11.89 -6.21 -49.64
N ARG A 52 11.75 -4.90 -49.38
CA ARG A 52 12.56 -3.84 -50.04
C ARG A 52 12.52 -2.52 -49.27
N ALA A 53 13.67 -1.84 -49.22
CA ALA A 53 13.85 -0.53 -48.60
C ALA A 53 13.73 0.60 -49.64
N SER A 54 13.51 1.83 -49.16
CA SER A 54 13.66 3.08 -49.94
C SER A 54 14.29 4.17 -49.07
N ARG A 55 15.36 4.81 -49.57
CA ARG A 55 15.98 6.01 -48.97
C ARG A 55 15.33 7.27 -49.54
N LEU A 56 15.20 8.33 -48.74
CA LEU A 56 14.94 9.69 -49.25
C LEU A 56 15.65 10.79 -48.43
N TYR A 57 15.82 11.94 -49.07
CA TYR A 57 16.69 13.07 -48.72
C TYR A 57 15.99 14.39 -49.12
N LEU A 58 16.31 15.57 -48.57
CA LEU A 58 17.25 15.98 -47.50
C LEU A 58 16.82 17.37 -47.00
N ARG A 59 17.18 17.78 -45.75
CA ARG A 59 17.63 19.17 -45.46
C ARG A 59 18.09 19.43 -44.01
N PRO A 60 19.16 20.23 -43.80
CA PRO A 60 19.55 20.71 -42.48
C PRO A 60 18.87 22.05 -42.14
N LEU A 61 18.44 22.24 -40.88
CA LEU A 61 17.99 23.53 -40.37
C LEU A 61 19.08 24.20 -39.52
N ARG A 62 19.28 25.50 -39.75
CA ARG A 62 20.36 26.31 -39.18
C ARG A 62 20.16 26.57 -37.69
N ARG A 63 21.28 26.67 -36.95
CA ARG A 63 21.31 27.28 -35.61
C ARG A 63 20.69 28.69 -35.64
N ARG A 64 19.71 28.93 -34.78
CA ARG A 64 19.54 30.22 -34.10
C ARG A 64 19.86 30.00 -32.63
N LEU A 65 20.96 30.58 -32.17
CA LEU A 65 21.17 30.85 -30.75
C LEU A 65 20.33 32.08 -30.40
N LEU A 66 19.59 32.04 -29.28
CA LEU A 66 19.42 33.15 -28.34
C LEU A 66 18.56 32.72 -27.13
N THR A 67 18.73 33.45 -26.03
CA THR A 67 17.95 33.48 -24.78
C THR A 67 17.86 32.20 -23.92
N HIS A 68 18.60 32.26 -22.81
CA HIS A 68 18.45 31.60 -21.49
C HIS A 68 17.66 30.28 -21.36
N PRO A 69 18.30 29.18 -20.90
CA PRO A 69 17.55 28.09 -20.28
C PRO A 69 17.07 28.54 -18.90
N VAL A 70 15.76 28.84 -18.79
CA VAL A 70 15.04 28.48 -17.56
C VAL A 70 15.28 26.98 -17.38
N GLN A 71 15.75 26.55 -16.21
CA GLN A 71 16.04 25.14 -15.96
C GLN A 71 14.76 24.33 -16.13
N ALA A 72 14.64 23.68 -17.29
CA ALA A 72 13.62 22.67 -17.53
C ALA A 72 13.97 21.49 -16.63
N VAL A 73 13.34 21.45 -15.45
CA VAL A 73 13.35 20.26 -14.60
C VAL A 73 12.83 19.13 -15.47
N ALA A 74 13.72 18.20 -15.82
CA ALA A 74 13.34 17.02 -16.58
C ALA A 74 12.33 16.25 -15.73
N ARG A 75 11.05 16.30 -16.13
CA ARG A 75 9.99 15.52 -15.48
C ARG A 75 10.44 14.06 -15.47
N SER A 76 10.28 13.42 -14.32
CA SER A 76 10.55 12.00 -14.20
C SER A 76 9.73 11.24 -15.24
N ALA A 77 10.33 10.21 -15.86
CA ALA A 77 9.58 9.27 -16.70
C ALA A 77 8.52 8.48 -15.90
N ILE A 78 8.59 8.54 -14.56
CA ILE A 78 7.67 7.96 -13.59
C ILE A 78 7.02 9.14 -12.82
N PRO A 79 5.79 9.55 -13.17
CA PRO A 79 5.14 10.74 -12.59
C PRO A 79 5.03 10.72 -11.07
N ALA A 80 4.84 9.56 -10.44
CA ALA A 80 4.78 9.44 -8.98
C ALA A 80 6.04 9.88 -8.23
N LEU A 81 7.21 9.92 -8.86
CA LEU A 81 8.43 10.47 -8.23
C LEU A 81 8.37 11.99 -8.11
N ASP A 82 7.80 12.67 -9.12
CA ASP A 82 7.58 14.12 -9.11
C ASP A 82 6.51 14.53 -8.07
N ALA A 83 5.77 13.56 -7.51
CA ALA A 83 4.76 13.73 -6.46
C ALA A 83 5.29 13.54 -5.02
N LEU A 84 6.56 13.12 -4.85
CA LEU A 84 7.18 13.01 -3.52
C LEU A 84 7.49 14.39 -2.93
N ARG A 85 7.11 14.63 -1.68
CA ARG A 85 7.37 15.89 -0.96
C ARG A 85 7.85 15.64 0.47
N ILE A 86 8.58 16.61 1.02
CA ILE A 86 8.75 16.75 2.47
C ILE A 86 7.73 17.78 2.96
N VAL A 87 6.96 17.44 4.00
CA VAL A 87 5.98 18.33 4.64
C VAL A 87 6.14 18.29 6.16
N GLU A 88 5.66 19.31 6.88
CA GLU A 88 5.57 19.23 8.33
C GLU A 88 4.49 18.22 8.77
N LEU A 89 4.75 17.49 9.85
CA LEU A 89 3.82 16.53 10.45
C LEU A 89 2.55 17.22 10.98
N SER A 90 2.66 18.48 11.42
CA SER A 90 1.56 19.36 11.84
C SER A 90 0.49 19.57 10.76
N CYS A 91 0.87 19.48 9.48
CA CYS A 91 -0.04 19.67 8.35
C CYS A 91 -0.78 18.39 7.93
N LEU A 92 -0.53 17.24 8.60
CA LEU A 92 -1.13 15.95 8.25
C LEU A 92 -2.37 15.66 9.11
N ILE A 93 -3.53 15.62 8.47
CA ILE A 93 -4.83 15.28 9.07
C ILE A 93 -4.95 13.76 9.15
N LEU A 94 -5.06 13.23 10.38
CA LEU A 94 -5.26 11.80 10.66
C LEU A 94 -6.74 11.52 11.00
N HIS A 95 -7.47 10.90 10.08
CA HIS A 95 -8.89 10.55 10.29
C HIS A 95 -9.15 9.16 10.89
N GLU A 96 -8.12 8.32 11.01
CA GLU A 96 -8.21 7.02 11.70
C GLU A 96 -7.47 7.05 13.05
N ASP A 97 -8.03 6.28 13.98
CA ASP A 97 -7.33 5.86 15.18
C ASP A 97 -6.20 4.85 14.84
N HIS A 98 -5.47 4.42 15.86
CA HIS A 98 -4.31 3.57 15.74
C HIS A 98 -4.46 2.30 16.58
N ASP A 99 -3.73 1.26 16.19
CA ASP A 99 -3.52 0.08 17.03
C ASP A 99 -2.19 0.32 17.78
N PRO A 100 -2.18 0.40 19.12
CA PRO A 100 -0.96 0.67 19.89
C PRO A 100 0.15 -0.34 19.62
N ALA A 101 -0.20 -1.62 19.42
CA ALA A 101 0.79 -2.66 19.16
C ALA A 101 1.45 -2.48 17.78
N ARG A 102 0.68 -2.16 16.74
CA ARG A 102 1.20 -1.82 15.40
C ARG A 102 1.98 -0.51 15.41
N LEU A 103 1.54 0.51 16.15
CA LEU A 103 2.27 1.77 16.30
C LEU A 103 3.66 1.54 16.89
N ALA A 104 3.75 0.81 18.00
CA ALA A 104 5.03 0.46 18.62
C ALA A 104 5.97 -0.27 17.63
N ARG A 105 5.48 -1.31 16.93
CA ARG A 105 6.28 -2.02 15.91
C ARG A 105 6.76 -1.11 14.77
N VAL A 106 5.90 -0.22 14.28
CA VAL A 106 6.25 0.73 13.20
C VAL A 106 7.29 1.75 13.66
N ARG A 107 7.13 2.31 14.87
CA ARG A 107 8.08 3.24 15.47
C ARG A 107 9.44 2.60 15.71
N ASP A 108 9.46 1.43 16.33
CA ASP A 108 10.70 0.73 16.65
C ASP A 108 11.45 0.34 15.36
N GLY A 109 10.74 -0.12 14.32
CA GLY A 109 11.34 -0.37 13.00
C GLY A 109 11.89 0.89 12.30
N ILE A 110 11.21 2.04 12.38
CA ILE A 110 11.71 3.32 11.83
C ILE A 110 12.97 3.77 12.56
N ARG A 111 12.97 3.67 13.90
CA ARG A 111 14.13 4.02 14.76
C ARG A 111 15.33 3.13 14.43
N ASP A 112 15.14 1.81 14.44
CA ASP A 112 16.22 0.84 14.35
C ASP A 112 16.88 0.81 12.96
N GLU A 113 16.14 1.22 11.91
CA GLU A 113 16.69 1.39 10.55
C GLU A 113 17.18 2.80 10.21
N ALA A 114 16.89 3.80 11.06
CA ALA A 114 17.15 5.22 10.83
C ALA A 114 16.67 5.76 9.45
N VAL A 115 15.59 5.19 8.89
CA VAL A 115 14.98 5.64 7.63
C VAL A 115 13.46 5.57 7.66
N GLN A 116 12.81 6.50 6.94
CA GLN A 116 11.44 6.30 6.50
C GLN A 116 11.45 5.43 5.23
N ARG A 117 11.16 4.13 5.35
CA ARG A 117 11.10 3.19 4.21
C ARG A 117 10.11 3.64 3.13
N ASN A 118 8.84 3.84 3.50
CA ASN A 118 7.73 4.09 2.60
C ASN A 118 7.12 5.50 2.83
N PRO A 119 6.90 6.32 1.78
CA PRO A 119 6.26 7.63 1.90
C PRO A 119 4.82 7.50 2.42
N VAL A 120 4.40 8.40 3.32
CA VAL A 120 3.00 8.49 3.73
C VAL A 120 2.18 8.96 2.53
N ILE A 121 1.06 8.31 2.21
CA ILE A 121 0.21 8.74 1.10
C ILE A 121 -0.77 9.77 1.63
N ALA A 122 -0.82 10.94 0.99
CA ALA A 122 -1.72 12.01 1.38
C ALA A 122 -2.28 12.74 0.15
N ALA A 123 -3.39 13.44 0.33
CA ALA A 123 -3.95 14.33 -0.68
C ALA A 123 -4.14 15.75 -0.11
N PRO A 124 -4.03 16.81 -0.94
CA PRO A 124 -4.27 18.17 -0.49
C PRO A 124 -5.72 18.35 -0.02
N TYR A 125 -5.91 19.00 1.13
CA TYR A 125 -7.21 19.35 1.68
C TYR A 125 -7.14 20.73 2.35
N GLY A 126 -7.56 21.76 1.61
CA GLY A 126 -7.34 23.15 2.01
C GLY A 126 -5.85 23.51 1.98
N ASP A 127 -5.35 24.02 3.09
CA ASP A 127 -3.94 24.32 3.39
C ASP A 127 -3.17 23.13 4.00
N ARG A 128 -3.89 22.07 4.38
CA ARG A 128 -3.37 20.84 5.01
C ARG A 128 -3.41 19.66 4.04
N TYR A 129 -3.05 18.47 4.53
CA TYR A 129 -3.07 17.22 3.77
C TYR A 129 -3.85 16.14 4.53
N LEU A 130 -4.85 15.53 3.88
CA LEU A 130 -5.54 14.35 4.41
C LEU A 130 -4.66 13.12 4.20
N VAL A 131 -4.33 12.40 5.28
CA VAL A 131 -3.54 11.16 5.22
C VAL A 131 -4.43 10.02 4.73
N LEU A 132 -4.12 9.47 3.56
CA LEU A 132 -4.89 8.38 2.94
C LEU A 132 -4.31 7.01 3.29
N ASP A 133 -3.00 6.92 3.49
CA ASP A 133 -2.35 5.73 4.05
C ASP A 133 -1.06 6.10 4.80
N GLY A 134 -0.86 5.44 5.95
CA GLY A 134 0.32 5.62 6.78
C GLY A 134 0.06 6.29 8.12
N ALA A 135 -1.16 6.24 8.66
CA ALA A 135 -1.49 6.82 9.96
C ALA A 135 -0.52 6.39 11.09
N HIS A 136 -0.18 5.10 11.19
CA HIS A 136 0.83 4.61 12.16
C HIS A 136 2.23 5.15 11.87
N ARG A 137 2.59 5.44 10.62
CA ARG A 137 3.89 6.06 10.26
C ARG A 137 3.93 7.51 10.70
N VAL A 138 2.89 8.30 10.46
CA VAL A 138 2.80 9.69 10.93
C VAL A 138 2.93 9.74 12.45
N ARG A 139 2.12 8.97 13.19
CA ARG A 139 2.19 8.90 14.66
C ARG A 139 3.57 8.45 15.16
N ALA A 140 4.20 7.46 14.51
CA ALA A 140 5.54 6.99 14.85
C ALA A 140 6.63 8.07 14.66
N LEU A 141 6.57 8.82 13.55
CA LEU A 141 7.50 9.93 13.30
C LEU A 141 7.33 11.04 14.35
N THR A 142 6.08 11.32 14.77
CA THR A 142 5.77 12.26 15.86
C THR A 142 6.29 11.75 17.22
N GLU A 143 6.11 10.48 17.57
CA GLU A 143 6.66 9.89 18.80
C GLU A 143 8.19 9.88 18.84
N LEU A 144 8.85 9.86 17.68
CA LEU A 144 10.31 9.98 17.55
C LEU A 144 10.81 11.44 17.59
N GLY A 145 9.93 12.42 17.82
CA GLY A 145 10.29 13.83 17.97
C GLY A 145 10.67 14.54 16.67
N LEU A 146 10.34 13.95 15.51
CA LEU A 146 10.59 14.55 14.21
C LEU A 146 9.57 15.64 13.91
N ARG A 147 9.94 16.62 13.09
CA ARG A 147 9.01 17.66 12.60
C ARG A 147 8.45 17.37 11.22
N LEU A 148 9.15 16.59 10.40
CA LEU A 148 8.85 16.42 8.98
C LEU A 148 8.52 14.97 8.61
N ALA A 149 7.83 14.79 7.49
CA ALA A 149 7.58 13.48 6.90
C ALA A 149 7.83 13.51 5.38
N LEU A 150 8.35 12.40 4.85
CA LEU A 150 8.27 12.12 3.42
C LEU A 150 6.86 11.64 3.07
N VAL A 151 6.21 12.35 2.15
CA VAL A 151 4.87 12.04 1.64
C VAL A 151 4.89 11.82 0.12
N GLN A 152 3.94 11.03 -0.38
CA GLN A 152 3.55 11.00 -1.79
C GLN A 152 2.19 11.69 -1.89
N ILE A 153 2.14 12.79 -2.63
CA ILE A 153 0.91 13.55 -2.82
C ILE A 153 0.12 12.98 -4.00
N ILE A 154 -1.12 12.56 -3.78
CA ILE A 154 -2.05 12.15 -4.85
C ILE A 154 -3.23 13.12 -4.95
N ALA A 155 -4.00 13.01 -6.05
CA ALA A 155 -5.27 13.72 -6.16
C ALA A 155 -6.24 13.24 -5.07
N LEU A 156 -7.06 14.16 -4.54
CA LEU A 156 -8.04 13.84 -3.52
C LEU A 156 -9.12 12.89 -4.10
N PRO A 157 -9.27 11.66 -3.58
CA PRO A 157 -10.29 10.72 -4.07
C PRO A 157 -11.70 11.22 -3.77
N GLU A 158 -12.70 10.83 -4.58
CA GLU A 158 -14.10 11.23 -4.34
C GLU A 158 -14.68 10.63 -3.04
N SER A 159 -14.24 9.41 -2.70
CA SER A 159 -14.59 8.75 -1.44
C SER A 159 -13.46 7.84 -0.94
N ALA A 160 -13.50 7.57 0.36
CA ALA A 160 -12.88 6.42 0.99
C ALA A 160 -13.81 5.22 0.82
N GLU A 161 -13.32 4.20 0.13
CA GLU A 161 -13.91 2.87 0.17
C GLU A 161 -13.76 2.26 1.58
N SER A 162 -14.29 1.06 1.80
CA SER A 162 -14.13 0.36 3.07
C SER A 162 -13.70 -1.08 2.90
N TRP A 163 -12.75 -1.53 3.72
CA TRP A 163 -12.39 -2.94 3.80
C TRP A 163 -13.56 -3.77 4.29
N GLY A 164 -13.87 -4.86 3.58
CA GLY A 164 -14.77 -5.90 4.07
C GLY A 164 -14.06 -6.71 5.16
N HIS A 165 -14.71 -6.96 6.30
CA HIS A 165 -14.11 -7.70 7.42
C HIS A 165 -14.80 -9.06 7.60
N LEU A 166 -14.04 -10.15 7.48
CA LEU A 166 -14.53 -11.50 7.80
C LEU A 166 -14.42 -11.77 9.31
N LEU A 167 -15.56 -12.00 9.94
CA LEU A 167 -15.70 -12.37 11.35
C LEU A 167 -16.36 -13.74 11.50
N PRO A 168 -16.25 -14.42 12.65
CA PRO A 168 -17.09 -15.57 12.97
C PRO A 168 -18.58 -15.20 12.90
N ALA A 169 -19.41 -16.07 12.31
CA ALA A 169 -20.86 -15.87 12.21
C ALA A 169 -21.60 -16.21 13.52
N GLU A 170 -21.04 -17.12 14.33
CA GLU A 170 -21.63 -17.55 15.60
C GLU A 170 -21.76 -16.37 16.57
N GLY A 171 -22.97 -16.15 17.10
CA GLY A 171 -23.26 -15.06 18.03
C GLY A 171 -23.22 -13.63 17.45
N LEU A 172 -22.78 -13.43 16.20
CA LEU A 172 -22.58 -12.12 15.60
C LEU A 172 -23.88 -11.30 15.49
N GLU A 173 -24.99 -11.96 15.12
CA GLU A 173 -26.31 -11.32 15.01
C GLU A 173 -26.79 -10.78 16.37
N ASP A 174 -26.60 -11.55 17.44
CA ASP A 174 -26.98 -11.16 18.80
C ASP A 174 -26.01 -10.11 19.38
N ALA A 175 -24.70 -10.22 19.08
CA ALA A 175 -23.72 -9.21 19.42
C ALA A 175 -24.05 -7.85 18.79
N LEU A 176 -24.41 -7.82 17.51
CA LEU A 176 -24.84 -6.60 16.81
C LEU A 176 -26.14 -6.02 17.38
N ARG A 177 -27.08 -6.85 17.84
CA ARG A 177 -28.31 -6.42 18.52
C ARG A 177 -28.07 -5.87 19.92
N ALA A 178 -27.09 -6.40 20.63
CA ALA A 178 -26.77 -6.02 22.01
C ALA A 178 -26.11 -4.63 22.12
N LEU A 179 -25.47 -4.13 21.05
CA LEU A 179 -24.80 -2.83 21.03
C LEU A 179 -25.80 -1.67 21.25
N PRO A 180 -25.65 -0.85 22.31
CA PRO A 180 -26.58 0.25 22.60
C PRO A 180 -26.49 1.43 21.61
N GLU A 181 -25.40 1.55 20.84
CA GLU A 181 -25.17 2.64 19.88
C GLU A 181 -25.84 2.41 18.51
N VAL A 182 -26.18 1.15 18.17
CA VAL A 182 -26.70 0.79 16.84
C VAL A 182 -28.06 0.08 16.91
N SER A 183 -28.84 0.22 15.84
CA SER A 183 -30.10 -0.52 15.65
C SER A 183 -30.01 -1.41 14.41
N THR A 184 -30.38 -2.69 14.56
CA THR A 184 -30.32 -3.69 13.49
C THR A 184 -31.64 -3.85 12.74
N SER A 185 -31.58 -4.19 11.45
CA SER A 185 -32.73 -4.44 10.57
C SER A 185 -32.39 -5.52 9.52
N THR A 186 -33.39 -6.27 9.05
CA THR A 186 -33.25 -7.19 7.89
C THR A 186 -33.45 -6.49 6.54
N ARG A 187 -33.92 -5.24 6.55
CA ARG A 187 -34.00 -4.36 5.37
C ARG A 187 -32.96 -3.25 5.47
N ARG A 188 -32.26 -2.96 4.37
CA ARG A 188 -31.23 -1.92 4.33
C ARG A 188 -31.82 -0.54 4.67
N PRO A 189 -31.39 0.13 5.76
CA PRO A 189 -31.78 1.49 6.05
C PRO A 189 -31.02 2.47 5.14
N GLU A 190 -31.53 3.69 4.99
CA GLU A 190 -30.87 4.76 4.23
C GLU A 190 -29.47 5.08 4.81
N ALA A 191 -29.41 5.45 6.10
CA ALA A 191 -28.16 5.67 6.84
C ALA A 191 -27.53 4.35 7.36
N CYS A 192 -27.30 3.38 6.47
CA CYS A 192 -26.65 2.12 6.83
C CYS A 192 -25.19 2.35 7.26
N LEU A 193 -24.77 1.87 8.44
CA LEU A 193 -23.37 1.87 8.87
C LEU A 193 -22.63 0.63 8.38
N VAL A 194 -23.24 -0.54 8.53
CA VAL A 194 -22.65 -1.84 8.17
C VAL A 194 -23.71 -2.82 7.66
N GLU A 195 -23.38 -3.54 6.61
CA GLU A 195 -24.10 -4.72 6.11
C GLU A 195 -23.30 -5.97 6.48
N ALA A 196 -23.87 -6.86 7.29
CA ALA A 196 -23.34 -8.20 7.55
C ALA A 196 -24.01 -9.20 6.60
N ARG A 197 -23.21 -9.89 5.78
CA ARG A 197 -23.64 -10.97 4.89
C ARG A 197 -23.27 -12.32 5.49
N PHE A 198 -24.20 -13.26 5.47
CA PHE A 198 -24.03 -14.63 5.95
C PHE A 198 -24.05 -15.61 4.76
N ARG A 199 -23.38 -16.75 4.89
CA ARG A 199 -23.26 -17.78 3.84
C ARG A 199 -24.61 -18.38 3.38
N ASP A 200 -25.61 -18.36 4.25
CA ASP A 200 -26.98 -18.81 3.95
C ASP A 200 -27.82 -17.77 3.18
N GLY A 201 -27.20 -16.66 2.75
CA GLY A 201 -27.85 -15.57 2.04
C GLY A 201 -28.58 -14.57 2.94
N ARG A 202 -28.65 -14.80 4.26
CA ARG A 202 -29.18 -13.79 5.18
C ARG A 202 -28.31 -12.53 5.16
N ARG A 203 -28.97 -11.39 5.38
CA ARG A 203 -28.34 -10.09 5.55
C ARG A 203 -28.89 -9.39 6.78
N LEU A 204 -27.99 -8.82 7.57
CA LEU A 204 -28.32 -7.97 8.70
C LEU A 204 -27.67 -6.61 8.50
N TYR A 205 -28.45 -5.55 8.64
CA TYR A 205 -27.98 -4.17 8.49
C TYR A 205 -28.00 -3.52 9.86
N ALA A 206 -26.96 -2.74 10.19
CA ALA A 206 -26.99 -1.87 11.36
C ALA A 206 -26.82 -0.40 10.94
N ARG A 207 -27.52 0.49 11.65
CA ARG A 207 -27.35 1.96 11.58
C ARG A 207 -27.09 2.51 12.98
N ALA A 208 -26.54 3.74 13.07
CA ALA A 208 -26.51 4.47 14.34
C ALA A 208 -27.94 4.67 14.87
N ARG A 209 -28.11 4.68 16.21
CA ARG A 209 -29.38 5.05 16.83
C ARG A 209 -29.63 6.54 16.77
N GLY A 210 -28.59 7.34 17.05
CA GLY A 210 -28.60 8.79 16.88
C GLY A 210 -28.30 9.23 15.44
N GLU A 211 -28.47 10.52 15.17
CA GLU A 211 -28.28 11.12 13.85
C GLU A 211 -26.96 11.90 13.74
N GLY A 212 -26.49 12.07 12.50
CA GLY A 212 -25.29 12.85 12.20
C GLY A 212 -23.96 12.09 12.36
N LEU A 213 -22.89 12.83 12.12
CA LEU A 213 -21.55 12.26 11.93
C LEU A 213 -20.92 11.74 13.24
N VAL A 214 -21.15 12.41 14.37
CA VAL A 214 -20.62 11.96 15.68
C VAL A 214 -21.27 10.63 16.11
N GLU A 215 -22.58 10.48 15.94
CA GLU A 215 -23.29 9.24 16.25
C GLU A 215 -22.94 8.11 15.26
N THR A 216 -22.66 8.46 14.01
CA THR A 216 -22.07 7.55 13.00
C THR A 216 -20.71 7.01 13.48
N VAL A 217 -19.79 7.89 13.89
CA VAL A 217 -18.47 7.49 14.41
C VAL A 217 -18.60 6.66 15.68
N ARG A 218 -19.48 7.06 16.62
CA ARG A 218 -19.74 6.33 17.86
C ARG A 218 -20.26 4.91 17.57
N GLY A 219 -21.21 4.78 16.65
CA GLY A 219 -21.70 3.47 16.19
C GLY A 219 -20.59 2.60 15.59
N LEU A 220 -19.71 3.16 14.76
CA LEU A 220 -18.56 2.43 14.22
C LEU A 220 -17.54 2.03 15.30
N LYS A 221 -17.27 2.89 16.28
CA LYS A 221 -16.41 2.55 17.44
C LYS A 221 -17.00 1.41 18.27
N ALA A 222 -18.32 1.42 18.50
CA ALA A 222 -19.03 0.35 19.21
C ALA A 222 -18.93 -1.01 18.50
N LEU A 223 -18.96 -1.04 17.16
CA LEU A 223 -18.74 -2.29 16.40
C LEU A 223 -17.41 -2.95 16.75
N GLY A 224 -16.38 -2.21 17.19
CA GLY A 224 -15.10 -2.77 17.63
C GLY A 224 -15.21 -3.81 18.76
N SER A 225 -16.26 -3.78 19.59
CA SER A 225 -16.42 -4.74 20.69
C SER A 225 -16.92 -6.12 20.27
N ILE A 226 -17.44 -6.28 19.04
CA ILE A 226 -17.90 -7.59 18.52
C ILE A 226 -16.75 -8.42 17.91
N TYR A 227 -15.55 -7.84 17.84
CA TYR A 227 -14.39 -8.47 17.22
C TYR A 227 -13.74 -9.50 18.14
N PRO A 228 -13.19 -10.60 17.59
CA PRO A 228 -12.46 -11.58 18.39
C PRO A 228 -11.20 -10.96 19.00
N LYS A 229 -11.10 -11.01 20.33
CA LYS A 229 -9.94 -10.47 21.07
C LYS A 229 -8.66 -11.21 20.68
N GLY A 230 -7.63 -10.46 20.29
CA GLY A 230 -6.32 -11.01 19.90
C GLY A 230 -6.27 -11.70 18.53
N GLY A 231 -7.37 -11.71 17.76
CA GLY A 231 -7.41 -12.30 16.42
C GLY A 231 -6.93 -11.34 15.32
N VAL A 232 -6.32 -11.89 14.26
CA VAL A 232 -6.08 -11.15 13.01
C VAL A 232 -7.38 -11.10 12.22
N VAL A 233 -7.92 -9.89 12.04
CA VAL A 233 -9.08 -9.66 11.16
C VAL A 233 -8.65 -9.85 9.71
N ARG A 234 -9.26 -10.82 9.01
CA ARG A 234 -9.09 -10.94 7.56
C ARG A 234 -9.88 -9.84 6.87
N ARG A 235 -9.16 -9.03 6.09
CA ARG A 235 -9.72 -7.94 5.29
C ARG A 235 -9.85 -8.37 3.84
N ILE A 236 -10.98 -8.04 3.25
CA ILE A 236 -11.37 -8.33 1.88
C ILE A 236 -11.51 -6.99 1.15
N ASP A 237 -11.01 -6.94 -0.08
CA ASP A 237 -11.15 -5.76 -0.93
C ASP A 237 -12.65 -5.51 -1.22
N PRO A 238 -13.18 -4.29 -1.09
CA PRO A 238 -14.61 -4.01 -1.32
C PRO A 238 -15.10 -4.41 -2.72
N GLU A 239 -14.21 -4.37 -3.72
CA GLU A 239 -14.51 -4.75 -5.11
C GLU A 239 -14.33 -6.26 -5.37
N ALA A 240 -13.85 -7.03 -4.39
CA ALA A 240 -13.73 -8.48 -4.51
C ALA A 240 -15.08 -9.16 -4.21
N ASP A 241 -15.63 -9.83 -5.21
CA ASP A 241 -16.83 -10.66 -5.08
C ASP A 241 -16.49 -11.94 -4.30
N VAL A 242 -16.57 -11.85 -2.97
CA VAL A 242 -16.22 -12.91 -2.03
C VAL A 242 -17.41 -13.21 -1.13
N ASP A 243 -17.97 -14.40 -1.29
CA ASP A 243 -18.91 -14.97 -0.31
C ASP A 243 -18.17 -15.42 0.96
N PRO A 244 -18.76 -15.25 2.15
CA PRO A 244 -18.17 -15.71 3.40
C PRO A 244 -18.10 -17.25 3.46
N GLY A 245 -17.02 -17.77 4.06
CA GLY A 245 -16.80 -19.19 4.26
C GLY A 245 -17.73 -19.84 5.30
N GLU A 246 -17.49 -21.11 5.59
CA GLU A 246 -18.27 -21.84 6.60
C GLU A 246 -18.01 -21.29 8.00
N GLY A 247 -19.08 -20.95 8.72
CA GLY A 247 -18.97 -20.28 10.03
C GLY A 247 -18.51 -18.83 9.97
N GLU A 248 -18.44 -18.20 8.80
CA GLU A 248 -18.01 -16.82 8.60
C GLU A 248 -19.17 -15.89 8.22
N ALA A 249 -18.99 -14.60 8.51
CA ALA A 249 -19.83 -13.52 8.01
C ALA A 249 -18.95 -12.34 7.56
N LEU A 250 -19.36 -11.69 6.47
CA LEU A 250 -18.66 -10.55 5.87
C LEU A 250 -19.35 -9.25 6.28
N LEU A 251 -18.65 -8.38 7.01
CA LEU A 251 -19.09 -7.03 7.34
C LEU A 251 -18.57 -6.03 6.30
N LEU A 252 -19.48 -5.28 5.69
CA LEU A 252 -19.20 -4.21 4.73
C LEU A 252 -19.66 -2.87 5.29
N TYR A 253 -18.73 -1.92 5.46
CA TYR A 253 -19.01 -0.60 6.03
C TYR A 253 -19.48 0.40 4.97
N ARG A 254 -20.12 1.49 5.42
CA ARG A 254 -20.36 2.64 4.57
C ARG A 254 -19.05 3.33 4.16
N SER A 255 -19.01 3.83 2.93
CA SER A 255 -17.98 4.75 2.47
C SER A 255 -18.12 6.13 3.13
N PHE A 256 -17.03 6.88 3.12
CA PHE A 256 -16.93 8.25 3.63
C PHE A 256 -16.37 9.17 2.56
N SER A 257 -16.92 10.37 2.40
CA SER A 257 -16.27 11.42 1.60
C SER A 257 -15.05 11.99 2.35
N PRO A 258 -14.01 12.52 1.67
CA PRO A 258 -12.91 13.21 2.34
C PRO A 258 -13.37 14.40 3.19
N ARG A 259 -14.47 15.04 2.80
CA ARG A 259 -15.11 16.11 3.57
C ARG A 259 -15.65 15.59 4.91
N GLU A 260 -16.34 14.46 4.93
CA GLU A 260 -16.77 13.83 6.18
C GLU A 260 -15.56 13.40 7.03
N LEU A 261 -14.49 12.87 6.42
CA LEU A 261 -13.28 12.48 7.17
C LEU A 261 -12.60 13.68 7.84
N ALA A 262 -12.51 14.81 7.13
CA ALA A 262 -12.02 16.05 7.73
C ALA A 262 -12.98 16.58 8.82
N GLU A 263 -14.29 16.55 8.59
CA GLU A 263 -15.28 16.98 9.57
C GLU A 263 -15.31 16.10 10.83
N VAL A 264 -15.02 14.79 10.70
CA VAL A 264 -14.78 13.89 11.85
C VAL A 264 -13.62 14.43 12.69
N VAL A 265 -12.49 14.76 12.08
CA VAL A 265 -11.30 15.27 12.78
C VAL A 265 -11.51 16.66 13.36
N ASP A 266 -12.15 17.58 12.62
CA ASP A 266 -12.44 18.94 13.09
C ASP A 266 -13.45 18.93 14.26
N ARG A 267 -14.25 17.85 14.43
CA ARG A 267 -15.11 17.59 15.60
C ARG A 267 -14.37 16.90 16.77
N GLY A 268 -13.07 16.66 16.65
CA GLY A 268 -12.26 15.98 17.68
C GLY A 268 -12.40 14.45 17.69
N GLU A 269 -12.99 13.87 16.65
CA GLU A 269 -13.23 12.43 16.52
C GLU A 269 -12.29 11.79 15.49
N VAL A 270 -12.25 10.45 15.47
CA VAL A 270 -11.55 9.64 14.46
C VAL A 270 -12.30 8.33 14.22
N LEU A 271 -12.19 7.77 13.01
CA LEU A 271 -12.73 6.45 12.68
C LEU A 271 -11.91 5.32 13.33
N PRO A 272 -12.52 4.14 13.59
CA PRO A 272 -11.78 2.94 13.97
C PRO A 272 -10.72 2.56 12.92
N ALA A 273 -9.58 2.04 13.39
CA ALA A 273 -8.41 1.80 12.56
C ALA A 273 -8.64 0.74 11.45
N GLY A 274 -8.35 1.12 10.21
CA GLY A 274 -8.35 0.26 9.05
C GLY A 274 -9.73 -0.17 8.57
N ILE A 275 -10.74 0.67 8.76
CA ILE A 275 -11.99 0.58 7.99
C ILE A 275 -11.77 1.19 6.61
N THR A 276 -11.12 2.36 6.52
CA THR A 276 -10.99 3.08 5.24
C THR A 276 -9.99 2.42 4.30
N ARG A 277 -10.31 2.46 2.99
CA ARG A 277 -9.43 2.07 1.89
C ARG A 277 -9.42 3.18 0.86
N PHE A 278 -8.25 3.49 0.32
CA PHE A 278 -8.10 4.38 -0.83
C PHE A 278 -7.29 3.67 -1.93
N PRO A 279 -7.77 3.66 -3.18
CA PRO A 279 -6.97 3.20 -4.30
C PRO A 279 -5.86 4.22 -4.57
N VAL A 280 -4.61 3.76 -4.61
CA VAL A 280 -3.43 4.61 -4.80
C VAL A 280 -2.72 4.21 -6.11
N PRO A 281 -2.83 5.01 -7.19
CA PRO A 281 -2.08 4.77 -8.41
C PRO A 281 -0.58 5.03 -8.19
N GLU A 282 0.27 4.26 -8.87
CA GLU A 282 1.74 4.41 -8.85
C GLU A 282 2.32 4.60 -7.43
N ARG A 283 1.91 3.77 -6.47
CA ARG A 283 2.44 3.81 -5.09
C ARG A 283 3.96 3.66 -5.08
N VAL A 284 4.67 4.68 -4.61
CA VAL A 284 6.12 4.64 -4.42
C VAL A 284 6.44 3.87 -3.14
N LEU A 285 7.32 2.87 -3.24
CA LEU A 285 7.71 1.99 -2.14
C LEU A 285 9.24 1.96 -1.97
N ASN A 286 9.68 1.67 -0.74
CA ASN A 286 11.08 1.44 -0.36
C ASN A 286 12.05 2.58 -0.78
N VAL A 287 11.62 3.83 -0.61
CA VAL A 287 12.46 5.04 -0.81
C VAL A 287 13.62 5.08 0.17
N ARG A 288 13.42 4.60 1.41
CA ARG A 288 14.42 4.59 2.49
C ARG A 288 15.07 5.96 2.72
N TYR A 289 14.24 6.99 2.90
CA TYR A 289 14.73 8.36 3.11
C TYR A 289 15.32 8.52 4.52
N PRO A 290 16.53 9.08 4.69
CA PRO A 290 17.20 9.18 5.99
C PRO A 290 16.41 9.97 7.03
N LEU A 291 16.30 9.42 8.25
CA LEU A 291 15.50 10.02 9.33
C LEU A 291 16.07 11.38 9.79
N ALA A 292 17.40 11.54 9.76
CA ALA A 292 18.09 12.79 10.09
C ALA A 292 17.73 13.97 9.16
N LEU A 293 17.19 13.70 7.97
CA LEU A 293 16.69 14.74 7.05
C LEU A 293 15.22 15.12 7.33
N LEU A 294 14.59 14.46 8.32
CA LEU A 294 13.20 14.68 8.75
C LEU A 294 13.07 15.29 10.16
N GLU A 295 14.19 15.41 10.90
CA GLU A 295 14.23 15.99 12.25
C GLU A 295 13.71 17.44 12.25
N ASP A 296 14.34 18.30 11.46
CA ASP A 296 13.99 19.72 11.30
C ASP A 296 14.47 20.25 9.92
N GLY A 297 14.16 21.50 9.60
CA GLY A 297 14.63 22.25 8.45
C GLY A 297 13.48 22.84 7.62
N GLU A 298 13.74 23.97 6.96
CA GLU A 298 12.78 24.60 6.06
C GLU A 298 12.32 23.62 4.97
N THR A 299 11.00 23.43 4.84
CA THR A 299 10.41 22.44 3.93
C THR A 299 10.87 22.67 2.48
N GLY A 300 11.05 23.92 2.06
CA GLY A 300 11.57 24.26 0.72
C GLY A 300 12.99 23.71 0.46
N ALA A 301 13.87 23.78 1.45
CA ALA A 301 15.23 23.22 1.38
C ALA A 301 15.21 21.70 1.40
N ARG A 302 14.45 21.08 2.31
CA ARG A 302 14.30 19.62 2.38
C ARG A 302 13.67 19.02 1.12
N ASN A 303 12.76 19.75 0.45
CA ASN A 303 12.24 19.35 -0.86
C ASN A 303 13.29 19.48 -1.99
N ALA A 304 14.30 20.35 -1.87
CA ALA A 304 15.42 20.40 -2.80
C ALA A 304 16.37 19.22 -2.60
N GLU A 305 16.70 18.89 -1.35
CA GLU A 305 17.47 17.70 -0.98
C GLU A 305 16.79 16.40 -1.45
N LEU A 306 15.47 16.29 -1.27
CA LEU A 306 14.67 15.18 -1.77
C LEU A 306 14.76 15.03 -3.30
N ARG A 307 14.72 16.14 -4.06
CA ARG A 307 14.88 16.08 -5.54
C ARG A 307 16.26 15.55 -5.93
N SER A 308 17.33 15.99 -5.25
CA SER A 308 18.67 15.45 -5.48
C SER A 308 18.76 13.96 -5.11
N PHE A 309 18.19 13.54 -3.97
CA PHE A 309 18.14 12.14 -3.54
C PHE A 309 17.42 11.24 -4.55
N VAL A 310 16.30 11.70 -5.13
CA VAL A 310 15.57 10.98 -6.17
C VAL A 310 16.38 10.92 -7.47
N GLY A 311 16.99 12.04 -7.89
CA GLY A 311 17.88 12.09 -9.06
C GLY A 311 19.04 11.10 -8.96
N GLU A 312 19.81 11.14 -7.88
CA GLU A 312 20.89 10.19 -7.61
C GLU A 312 20.39 8.73 -7.59
N SER A 313 19.17 8.48 -7.12
CA SER A 313 18.59 7.14 -7.06
C SER A 313 18.26 6.59 -8.46
N LEU A 314 17.85 7.46 -9.38
CA LEU A 314 17.66 7.14 -10.80
C LEU A 314 19.00 6.91 -11.49
N GLU A 315 19.98 7.81 -11.31
CA GLU A 315 21.33 7.69 -11.88
C GLU A 315 22.05 6.41 -11.44
N LYS A 316 21.90 6.04 -10.16
CA LYS A 316 22.46 4.81 -9.57
C LYS A 316 21.61 3.56 -9.88
N ASN A 317 20.61 3.67 -10.76
CA ASN A 317 19.70 2.60 -11.19
C ASN A 317 19.03 1.83 -10.04
N ARG A 318 18.68 2.54 -8.96
CA ARG A 318 18.04 1.98 -7.75
C ARG A 318 16.52 1.99 -7.79
N VAL A 319 15.93 2.66 -8.79
CA VAL A 319 14.48 2.79 -8.95
C VAL A 319 14.01 1.83 -10.04
N ARG A 320 12.89 1.13 -9.80
CA ARG A 320 12.24 0.26 -10.79
C ARG A 320 10.76 0.60 -10.84
N TYR A 321 10.22 0.68 -12.06
CA TYR A 321 8.80 0.84 -12.31
C TYR A 321 8.20 -0.49 -12.75
N TYR A 322 7.08 -0.88 -12.14
CA TYR A 322 6.33 -2.08 -12.45
C TYR A 322 4.91 -1.65 -12.84
N ALA A 323 4.54 -1.89 -14.10
CA ALA A 323 3.22 -1.53 -14.63
C ALA A 323 2.14 -2.59 -14.33
N GLU A 324 2.57 -3.79 -13.95
CA GLU A 324 1.72 -4.92 -13.57
C GLU A 324 1.54 -4.99 -12.05
N PRO A 325 0.43 -5.57 -11.53
CA PRO A 325 0.25 -5.77 -10.09
C PRO A 325 1.40 -6.57 -9.46
N VAL A 326 1.93 -6.07 -8.34
CA VAL A 326 3.03 -6.70 -7.60
C VAL A 326 2.52 -7.27 -6.27
N VAL A 327 2.83 -8.54 -6.00
CA VAL A 327 2.65 -9.16 -4.68
C VAL A 327 3.93 -8.94 -3.86
N LEU A 328 3.80 -8.28 -2.71
CA LEU A 328 4.91 -7.98 -1.80
C LEU A 328 4.73 -8.74 -0.48
N PHE A 329 5.81 -9.34 0.01
CA PHE A 329 5.92 -9.86 1.35
C PHE A 329 6.68 -8.82 2.18
N GLU A 330 6.03 -8.23 3.20
CA GLU A 330 6.58 -7.21 4.12
C GLU A 330 6.88 -7.78 5.51
#